data_AF-A0A933NA47-F1
#
_entry.id   AF-A0A933NA47-F1
#
_cell.length_a   1.000
_cell.length_b   1.000
_cell.length_c   1.000
_cell.angle_alpha   90.00
_cell.angle_beta   90.00
_cell.angle_gamma   90.00
#
_symmetry.space_group_name_H-M   'P 1'
#
loop_
_entity.id
_entity.type
_entity.pdbx_description
1 polymer ?
#
loop_
_entity_poly.entity_id
_entity_poly.type
_entity_poly.pdbx_seq_one_letter_code
_entity_poly.pdbx_strand_id
1 'polypeptide(L)'
;MTFVPDSWATSSSDSVHRSFFRQRLLDRAPPCEHFDPIQQYLIGQANLRGFFGAYVPDPGTLDPELGLEEIIVGLLMPHADADGRVLKLVLRIVQSGQVAVERLLLWARRERALGTLSWFVDLVPAEERNAAVEELARAIARRPPRDSRRPCYRYSPERLLRRR
;
A
#
# COMPACT_ATOMS: atom_id res chain seq x y z
N MET A 1 25.23 -23.14 28.37
CA MET A 1 25.18 -23.13 26.89
C MET A 1 23.82 -22.59 26.50
N THR A 2 23.75 -21.29 26.24
CA THR A 2 22.54 -20.58 25.81
C THR A 2 22.52 -20.57 24.29
N PHE A 3 21.53 -21.26 23.72
CA PHE A 3 21.22 -21.22 22.30
C PHE A 3 20.71 -19.82 21.96
N VAL A 4 21.50 -19.05 21.20
CA VAL A 4 21.04 -17.85 20.52
C VAL A 4 20.44 -18.34 19.20
N PRO A 5 19.12 -18.21 18.96
CA PRO A 5 18.57 -18.55 17.66
C PRO A 5 19.12 -17.55 16.63
N ASP A 6 19.82 -18.12 15.64
CA ASP A 6 20.48 -17.40 14.56
C ASP A 6 19.55 -16.39 13.87
N SER A 7 20.12 -15.22 13.65
CA SER A 7 19.64 -13.98 13.04
C SER A 7 19.24 -14.08 11.55
N TRP A 8 18.64 -15.19 11.11
CA TRP A 8 18.22 -15.36 9.71
C TRP A 8 16.99 -14.53 9.33
N ALA A 9 16.19 -14.07 10.29
CA ALA A 9 15.01 -13.23 10.01
C ALA A 9 15.37 -11.77 9.70
N THR A 10 16.57 -11.31 10.07
CA THR A 10 17.00 -9.91 9.93
C THR A 10 17.88 -9.67 8.70
N SER A 11 18.37 -10.74 8.07
CA SER A 11 19.27 -10.66 6.90
C SER A 11 18.54 -10.70 5.55
N SER A 12 17.21 -10.85 5.52
CA SER A 12 16.43 -10.95 4.27
C SER A 12 15.81 -9.62 3.84
N SER A 13 15.91 -8.56 4.64
CA SER A 13 15.30 -7.26 4.37
C SER A 13 16.18 -6.34 3.51
N ASP A 14 17.48 -6.61 3.41
CA ASP A 14 18.43 -5.76 2.70
C ASP A 14 19.24 -6.52 1.64
N SER A 15 19.37 -5.92 0.44
CA SER A 15 20.07 -6.41 -0.75
C SER A 15 19.36 -7.59 -1.45
N VAL A 16 18.81 -7.49 -2.66
CA VAL A 16 19.55 -7.35 -3.94
C VAL A 16 18.79 -6.51 -4.99
N HIS A 17 17.54 -6.10 -4.74
CA HIS A 17 16.79 -5.24 -5.66
C HIS A 17 16.67 -3.81 -5.12
N ARG A 18 17.54 -2.91 -5.58
CA ARG A 18 17.29 -1.47 -5.45
C ARG A 18 16.05 -1.13 -6.28
N SER A 19 14.90 -1.00 -5.65
CA SER A 19 13.72 -0.45 -6.30
C SER A 19 13.99 1.02 -6.62
N PHE A 20 14.18 1.35 -7.90
CA PHE A 20 14.27 2.74 -8.37
C PHE A 20 13.03 3.55 -7.99
N PHE A 21 11.87 2.88 -7.90
CA PHE A 21 10.64 3.47 -7.44
C PHE A 21 10.74 3.90 -5.98
N ARG A 22 11.18 3.00 -5.08
CA ARG A 22 11.37 3.32 -3.66
C ARG A 22 12.42 4.40 -3.46
N GLN A 23 13.54 4.35 -4.19
CA GLN A 23 14.57 5.39 -4.10
C GLN A 23 14.00 6.75 -4.51
N ARG A 24 13.28 6.83 -5.63
CA ARG A 24 12.64 8.07 -6.07
C ARG A 24 11.63 8.59 -5.04
N LEU A 25 10.89 7.70 -4.36
CA LEU A 25 9.99 8.10 -3.28
C LEU A 25 10.75 8.63 -2.06
N LEU A 26 11.89 8.03 -1.70
CA LEU A 26 12.76 8.55 -0.64
C LEU A 26 13.31 9.93 -0.98
N ASP A 27 13.76 10.13 -2.22
CA ASP A 27 14.33 11.39 -2.68
C ASP A 27 13.30 12.54 -2.65
N ARG A 28 12.00 12.20 -2.71
CA ARG A 28 10.87 13.15 -2.64
C ARG A 28 10.31 13.31 -1.23
N ALA A 29 10.47 12.30 -0.38
CA ALA A 29 9.90 12.31 0.96
C ALA A 29 10.68 13.27 1.87
N PRO A 30 10.01 14.20 2.56
CA PRO A 30 10.68 15.01 3.56
C PRO A 30 11.24 14.13 4.69
N PRO A 31 12.36 14.53 5.31
CA PRO A 31 12.92 13.81 6.45
C PRO A 31 11.91 13.75 7.60
N CYS A 32 11.86 12.59 8.26
CA CYS A 32 10.93 12.33 9.37
C CYS A 32 11.66 11.52 10.45
N GLU A 33 11.50 11.91 11.72
CA GLU A 33 12.26 11.36 12.85
C GLU A 33 11.63 10.12 13.49
N HIS A 34 10.33 9.86 13.26
CA HIS A 34 9.57 8.91 14.06
C HIS A 34 8.88 7.77 13.28
N PHE A 35 8.80 7.87 11.95
CA PHE A 35 8.08 6.93 11.10
C PHE A 35 8.80 6.71 9.76
N ASP A 36 8.31 5.79 8.91
CA ASP A 36 8.83 5.67 7.54
C ASP A 36 8.50 6.96 6.75
N PRO A 37 9.52 7.73 6.30
CA PRO A 37 9.30 8.98 5.58
C PRO A 37 8.51 8.77 4.30
N ILE A 38 8.68 7.63 3.61
CA ILE A 38 7.91 7.32 2.39
C ILE A 38 6.44 7.21 2.74
N GLN A 39 6.11 6.46 3.79
CA GLN A 39 4.73 6.21 4.15
C GLN A 39 4.02 7.51 4.56
N GLN A 40 4.67 8.34 5.38
CA GLN A 40 4.11 9.64 5.75
C GLN A 40 3.89 10.54 4.55
N TYR A 41 4.88 10.61 3.66
CA TYR A 41 4.80 11.36 2.42
C TYR A 41 3.61 10.90 1.57
N LEU A 42 3.46 9.59 1.33
CA LEU A 42 2.35 9.05 0.53
C LEU A 42 0.98 9.29 1.17
N ILE A 43 0.86 9.18 2.50
CA ILE A 43 -0.37 9.51 3.23
C ILE A 43 -0.68 11.00 3.09
N GLY A 44 0.31 11.87 3.25
CA GLY A 44 0.17 13.32 3.06
C GLY A 44 -0.29 13.68 1.65
N GLN A 45 0.33 13.08 0.63
CA GLN A 45 -0.04 13.26 -0.77
C GLN A 45 -1.47 12.80 -1.08
N ALA A 46 -1.93 11.71 -0.46
CA ALA A 46 -3.32 11.26 -0.59
C ALA A 46 -4.30 12.22 0.09
N ASN A 47 -3.97 12.69 1.30
CA ASN A 47 -4.78 13.66 2.05
C ASN A 47 -4.90 15.00 1.30
N LEU A 48 -3.82 15.51 0.73
CA LEU A 48 -3.82 16.74 -0.09
C LEU A 48 -4.70 16.64 -1.34
N ARG A 49 -4.92 15.42 -1.84
CA ARG A 49 -5.84 15.12 -2.95
C ARG A 49 -7.28 14.88 -2.49
N GLY A 50 -7.58 15.08 -1.21
CA GLY A 50 -8.90 14.91 -0.61
C GLY A 50 -9.21 13.49 -0.16
N PHE A 51 -8.27 12.54 -0.26
CA PHE A 51 -8.44 11.19 0.25
C PHE A 51 -8.01 11.14 1.70
N PHE A 52 -8.97 11.25 2.62
CA PHE A 52 -8.69 11.13 4.05
C PHE A 52 -8.84 9.68 4.50
N GLY A 53 -7.90 9.17 5.30
CA GLY A 53 -7.99 7.80 5.84
C GLY A 53 -6.94 7.48 6.89
N ALA A 54 -5.78 8.12 6.79
CA ALA A 54 -4.74 8.17 7.79
C ALA A 54 -4.35 9.64 8.06
N TYR A 55 -3.99 9.96 9.30
CA TYR A 55 -3.65 11.32 9.70
C TYR A 55 -2.15 11.54 9.66
N VAL A 56 -1.73 12.67 9.10
CA VAL A 56 -0.38 13.22 9.23
C VAL A 56 -0.48 14.70 9.66
N PRO A 57 0.37 15.17 10.58
CA PRO A 57 0.25 16.52 11.15
C PRO A 57 0.51 17.66 10.15
N ASP A 58 1.40 17.43 9.20
CA ASP A 58 1.75 18.38 8.14
C ASP A 58 1.95 17.60 6.84
N PRO A 59 0.97 17.63 5.92
CA PRO A 59 1.07 16.90 4.66
C PRO A 59 2.06 17.54 3.68
N GLY A 60 2.61 18.72 4.00
CA GLY A 60 3.51 19.46 3.12
C GLY A 60 2.81 19.99 1.87
N THR A 61 3.53 19.97 0.74
CA THR A 61 3.03 20.48 -0.55
C THR A 61 2.68 19.33 -1.50
N LEU A 62 1.66 19.54 -2.33
CA LEU A 62 1.23 18.58 -3.34
C LEU A 62 2.34 18.35 -4.38
N ASP A 63 2.73 17.09 -4.60
CA ASP A 63 3.58 16.67 -5.71
C ASP A 63 2.69 16.35 -6.93
N PRO A 64 2.68 17.17 -7.99
CA PRO A 64 1.82 16.95 -9.15
C PRO A 64 2.24 15.74 -10.01
N GLU A 65 3.48 15.27 -9.89
CA GLU A 65 4.00 14.16 -10.68
C GLU A 65 3.66 12.79 -10.07
N LEU A 66 3.25 12.75 -8.80
CA LEU A 66 2.91 11.50 -8.13
C LEU A 66 1.48 11.07 -8.47
N GLY A 67 1.36 9.94 -9.19
CA GLY A 67 0.07 9.35 -9.55
C GLY A 67 -0.62 8.61 -8.40
N LEU A 68 -1.95 8.45 -8.48
CA LEU A 68 -2.73 7.69 -7.49
C LEU A 68 -2.30 6.22 -7.40
N GLU A 69 -1.93 5.61 -8.53
CA GLU A 69 -1.47 4.23 -8.58
C GLU A 69 -0.15 4.06 -7.83
N GLU A 70 0.73 5.06 -7.92
CA GLU A 70 2.02 5.07 -7.24
C GLU A 70 1.83 5.24 -5.73
N ILE A 71 0.87 6.07 -5.30
CA ILE A 71 0.47 6.17 -3.90
C ILE A 71 -0.02 4.82 -3.39
N ILE A 72 -0.96 4.17 -4.09
CA ILE A 72 -1.50 2.87 -3.70
C ILE A 72 -0.38 1.84 -3.61
N VAL A 73 0.46 1.72 -4.65
CA VAL A 73 1.53 0.73 -4.71
C VAL A 73 2.55 0.96 -3.61
N GLY A 74 2.98 2.20 -3.40
CA GLY A 74 3.93 2.55 -2.34
C GLY A 74 3.42 2.18 -0.94
N LEU A 75 2.13 2.42 -0.67
CA LEU A 75 1.49 2.08 0.61
C LEU A 75 1.23 0.57 0.80
N LEU A 76 1.26 -0.22 -0.27
CA LEU A 76 1.04 -1.67 -0.26
C LEU A 76 2.30 -2.49 -0.56
N MET A 77 3.47 -1.85 -0.68
CA MET A 77 4.73 -2.55 -0.89
C MET A 77 5.02 -3.52 0.27
N PRO A 78 5.79 -4.61 0.04
CA PRO A 78 6.06 -5.62 1.08
C PRO A 78 6.68 -5.10 2.38
N HIS A 79 7.34 -3.95 2.33
CA HIS A 79 8.03 -3.32 3.46
C HIS A 79 7.20 -2.21 4.13
N ALA A 80 6.05 -1.85 3.56
CA ALA A 80 5.19 -0.80 4.09
C ALA A 80 4.32 -1.33 5.22
N ASP A 81 4.20 -0.56 6.31
CA ASP A 81 3.32 -0.88 7.43
C ASP A 81 1.86 -0.59 7.05
N ALA A 82 1.21 -1.50 6.32
CA ALA A 82 -0.17 -1.32 5.86
C ALA A 82 -1.18 -1.55 7.00
N ASP A 83 -1.35 -0.61 7.92
CA ASP A 83 -2.36 -0.69 8.99
C ASP A 83 -3.80 -0.46 8.49
N GLY A 84 -4.80 -0.62 9.37
CA GLY A 84 -6.20 -0.44 8.99
C GLY A 84 -6.59 0.98 8.53
N ARG A 85 -5.82 2.02 8.89
CA ARG A 85 -6.04 3.39 8.41
C ARG A 85 -5.50 3.57 7.00
N VAL A 86 -4.32 3.02 6.74
CA VAL A 86 -3.72 2.96 5.40
C VAL A 86 -4.62 2.18 4.44
N LEU A 87 -5.16 1.03 4.87
CA LEU A 87 -6.09 0.26 4.02
C LEU A 87 -7.38 1.03 3.71
N LYS A 88 -7.95 1.77 4.68
CA LYS A 88 -9.12 2.63 4.43
C LYS A 88 -8.79 3.74 3.45
N LEU A 89 -7.60 4.33 3.57
CA LEU A 89 -7.13 5.36 2.64
C LEU A 89 -7.04 4.78 1.21
N VAL A 90 -6.37 3.64 1.05
CA VAL A 90 -6.27 2.94 -0.24
C VAL A 90 -7.64 2.61 -0.81
N LEU A 91 -8.57 2.10 0.02
CA LEU A 91 -9.94 1.80 -0.41
C LEU A 91 -10.64 3.03 -0.98
N ARG A 92 -10.53 4.18 -0.30
CA ARG A 92 -11.12 5.44 -0.77
C ARG A 92 -10.52 5.90 -2.09
N ILE A 93 -9.20 5.77 -2.27
CA ILE A 93 -8.55 6.11 -3.54
C ILE A 93 -9.10 5.22 -4.66
N VAL A 94 -9.21 3.90 -4.44
CA VAL A 94 -9.75 2.98 -5.46
C VAL A 94 -11.23 3.27 -5.74
N GLN A 95 -12.04 3.44 -4.69
CA GLN A 95 -13.47 3.74 -4.81
C GLN A 95 -13.75 5.07 -5.53
N SER A 96 -12.79 5.99 -5.61
CA SER A 96 -12.95 7.24 -6.36
C SER A 96 -13.20 7.04 -7.86
N GLY A 97 -12.82 5.89 -8.42
CA GLY A 97 -12.89 5.62 -9.85
C GLY A 97 -11.86 6.38 -10.70
N GLN A 98 -10.96 7.15 -10.07
CA GLN A 98 -9.92 7.93 -10.77
C GLN A 98 -8.63 7.12 -11.02
N VAL A 99 -8.57 5.89 -10.52
CA VAL A 99 -7.40 5.00 -10.62
C VAL A 99 -7.44 4.26 -11.95
N ALA A 100 -6.38 4.38 -12.74
CA ALA A 100 -6.18 3.62 -13.96
C ALA A 100 -5.74 2.18 -13.60
N VAL A 101 -6.69 1.24 -13.64
CA VAL A 101 -6.51 -0.16 -13.21
C VAL A 101 -5.32 -0.84 -13.89
N GLU A 102 -5.18 -0.71 -15.21
CA GLU A 102 -4.05 -1.33 -15.93
C GLU A 102 -2.68 -0.78 -15.48
N ARG A 103 -2.60 0.53 -15.23
CA ARG A 103 -1.38 1.18 -14.72
C ARG A 103 -1.10 0.74 -13.28
N LEU A 104 -2.13 0.62 -12.44
CA LEU A 104 -2.00 0.10 -11.07
C LEU A 104 -1.42 -1.31 -11.07
N LEU A 105 -1.97 -2.20 -11.90
CA LEU A 105 -1.50 -3.59 -11.98
C LEU A 105 -0.09 -3.72 -12.55
N LEU A 106 0.32 -2.82 -13.45
CA LEU A 106 1.69 -2.75 -13.94
C LEU A 106 2.66 -2.41 -12.81
N TRP A 107 2.40 -1.33 -12.08
CA TRP A 107 3.23 -0.91 -10.94
C TRP A 107 3.24 -1.93 -9.82
N ALA A 108 2.07 -2.47 -9.46
CA ALA A 108 1.95 -3.45 -8.39
C ALA A 108 2.74 -4.74 -8.67
N ARG A 109 2.84 -5.18 -9.93
CA ARG A 109 3.70 -6.31 -10.31
C ARG A 109 5.17 -5.97 -10.18
N ARG A 110 5.56 -4.81 -10.73
CA ARG A 110 6.96 -4.34 -10.74
C ARG A 110 7.51 -4.22 -9.32
N GLU A 111 6.71 -3.69 -8.39
CA GLU A 111 7.10 -3.44 -7.01
C GLU A 111 6.66 -4.55 -6.03
N ARG A 112 6.29 -5.73 -6.56
CA ARG A 112 5.88 -6.92 -5.78
C ARG A 112 4.73 -6.65 -4.78
N ALA A 113 3.90 -5.64 -5.05
CA ALA A 113 2.72 -5.28 -4.26
C ALA A 113 1.44 -5.99 -4.74
N LEU A 114 1.46 -6.71 -5.87
CA LEU A 114 0.25 -7.36 -6.43
C LEU A 114 -0.38 -8.37 -5.47
N GLY A 115 0.43 -9.13 -4.71
CA GLY A 115 -0.08 -10.07 -3.70
C GLY A 115 -0.86 -9.34 -2.60
N THR A 116 -0.29 -8.26 -2.07
CA THR A 116 -0.94 -7.38 -1.08
C THR A 116 -2.21 -6.74 -1.64
N LEU A 117 -2.17 -6.25 -2.89
CA LEU A 117 -3.31 -5.64 -3.55
C LEU A 117 -4.46 -6.64 -3.74
N SER A 118 -4.15 -7.86 -4.20
CA SER A 118 -5.14 -8.94 -4.34
C SER A 118 -5.78 -9.27 -3.00
N TRP A 119 -4.96 -9.48 -1.97
CA TRP A 119 -5.44 -9.75 -0.62
C TRP A 119 -6.32 -8.62 -0.07
N PHE A 120 -5.93 -7.35 -0.31
CA PHE A 120 -6.70 -6.19 0.11
C PHE A 120 -8.08 -6.15 -0.55
N VAL A 121 -8.16 -6.40 -1.86
CA VAL A 121 -9.44 -6.45 -2.59
C VAL A 121 -10.32 -7.58 -2.07
N ASP A 122 -9.74 -8.74 -1.75
CA ASP A 122 -10.46 -9.87 -1.17
C ASP A 122 -11.05 -9.57 0.22
N LEU A 123 -10.46 -8.62 0.97
CA LEU A 123 -11.01 -8.17 2.26
C LEU A 123 -12.25 -7.28 2.13
N VAL A 124 -12.47 -6.64 0.97
CA VAL A 124 -13.63 -5.76 0.78
C VAL A 124 -14.85 -6.63 0.54
N PRO A 125 -15.88 -6.59 1.41
CA PRO A 125 -17.12 -7.34 1.21
C PRO A 125 -17.78 -6.98 -0.12
N ALA A 126 -18.39 -7.95 -0.81
CA ALA A 126 -18.96 -7.73 -2.15
C ALA A 126 -20.00 -6.60 -2.15
N GLU A 127 -20.78 -6.50 -1.09
CA GLU A 127 -21.78 -5.45 -0.85
C GLU A 127 -21.18 -4.04 -0.70
N GLU A 128 -19.90 -3.91 -0.36
CA GLU A 128 -19.17 -2.64 -0.22
C GLU A 128 -18.37 -2.27 -1.47
N ARG A 129 -18.32 -3.16 -2.48
CA ARG A 129 -17.58 -2.92 -3.72
C ARG A 129 -18.41 -2.07 -4.66
N ASN A 130 -17.89 -0.90 -5.00
CA ASN A 130 -18.42 -0.13 -6.11
C ASN A 130 -17.82 -0.62 -7.44
N ALA A 131 -18.28 -0.04 -8.55
CA ALA A 131 -17.85 -0.45 -9.89
C ALA A 131 -16.33 -0.44 -10.10
N ALA A 132 -15.60 0.50 -9.48
CA ALA A 132 -14.15 0.61 -9.59
C ALA A 132 -13.43 -0.53 -8.84
N VAL A 133 -13.91 -0.88 -7.64
CA VAL A 133 -13.37 -2.02 -6.89
C VAL A 133 -13.68 -3.34 -7.60
N GLU A 134 -14.88 -3.47 -8.18
CA GLU A 134 -15.26 -4.64 -8.99
C GLU A 134 -14.44 -4.77 -10.28
N GLU A 135 -14.14 -3.66 -10.94
CA GLU A 135 -13.24 -3.64 -12.09
C GLU A 135 -11.84 -4.12 -11.71
N LEU A 136 -11.29 -3.59 -10.61
CA LEU A 136 -10.00 -4.01 -10.09
C LEU A 136 -10.00 -5.50 -9.71
N ALA A 137 -11.03 -5.96 -9.01
CA ALA A 137 -11.18 -7.37 -8.63
C ALA A 137 -11.19 -8.30 -9.86
N ARG A 138 -11.97 -7.96 -10.89
CA ARG A 138 -12.01 -8.70 -12.16
C ARG A 138 -10.67 -8.68 -12.88
N ALA A 139 -9.98 -7.54 -12.90
CA ALA A 139 -8.68 -7.41 -13.55
C ALA A 139 -7.60 -8.26 -12.85
N ILE A 140 -7.63 -8.32 -11.51
CA ILE A 140 -6.76 -9.20 -10.72
C ILE A 140 -7.11 -10.67 -10.97
N ALA A 141 -8.40 -11.04 -10.97
CA ALA A 141 -8.83 -12.42 -11.22
C ALA A 141 -8.38 -12.96 -12.60
N ARG A 142 -8.32 -12.09 -13.63
CA ARG A 142 -7.80 -12.45 -14.96
C ARG A 142 -6.29 -12.75 -14.95
N ARG A 143 -5.54 -12.14 -14.04
CA ARG A 143 -4.08 -12.25 -13.94
C ARG A 143 -3.65 -12.26 -12.47
N PRO A 144 -3.91 -13.35 -11.75
CA PRO A 144 -3.69 -13.42 -10.31
C PRO A 144 -2.20 -13.31 -9.96
N PRO A 145 -1.86 -12.86 -8.74
CA PRO A 145 -0.49 -12.89 -8.27
C PRO A 145 0.04 -14.33 -8.22
N ARG A 146 1.31 -14.52 -8.59
CA ARG A 146 2.01 -15.80 -8.41
C ARG A 146 2.32 -16.09 -6.93
N ASP A 147 2.55 -15.02 -6.16
CA ASP A 147 2.85 -15.07 -4.74
C ASP A 147 1.69 -14.48 -3.94
N SER A 148 0.94 -15.32 -3.24
CA SER A 148 -0.09 -14.90 -2.28
C SER A 148 0.56 -14.57 -0.93
N ARG A 149 1.45 -13.57 -0.89
CA ARG A 149 2.07 -13.14 0.36
C ARG A 149 1.07 -12.30 1.14
N ARG A 150 0.56 -12.85 2.25
CA ARG A 150 -0.21 -12.07 3.23
C ARG A 150 0.78 -11.14 3.94
N PRO A 151 0.52 -9.82 4.02
CA PRO A 151 1.39 -8.93 4.78
C PRO A 151 1.43 -9.36 6.26
N CYS A 152 2.55 -9.15 6.94
CA CYS A 152 2.63 -9.34 8.39
C CYS A 152 1.90 -8.16 9.07
N TYR A 153 0.70 -8.42 9.61
CA TYR A 153 -0.12 -7.40 10.26
C TYR A 153 0.16 -7.28 11.76
N ARG A 154 0.29 -6.03 12.26
CA ARG A 154 0.10 -5.70 13.69
C ARG A 154 -1.35 -5.32 14.03
N TYR A 155 -2.25 -5.26 13.04
CA TYR A 155 -3.63 -4.79 13.20
C TYR A 155 -4.65 -5.86 12.76
N SER A 156 -5.70 -6.10 13.55
CA SER A 156 -6.75 -7.08 13.20
C SER A 156 -7.68 -6.55 12.10
N PRO A 157 -7.76 -7.21 10.92
CA PRO A 157 -8.63 -6.81 9.81
C PRO A 157 -10.13 -6.87 10.19
N GLU A 158 -10.50 -7.58 11.26
CA GLU A 158 -11.88 -7.63 11.77
C GLU A 158 -12.45 -6.25 12.10
N ARG A 159 -11.61 -5.25 12.41
CA ARG A 159 -12.06 -3.89 12.72
C ARG A 159 -12.46 -3.10 11.47
N LEU A 160 -12.09 -3.54 10.27
CA LEU A 160 -12.61 -2.99 9.02
C LEU A 160 -14.07 -3.45 8.78
N LEU A 161 -14.36 -4.70 9.15
CA LEU A 161 -15.66 -5.36 8.95
C LEU A 161 -16.74 -4.95 9.97
N ARG A 162 -16.42 -4.15 11.00
CA ARG A 162 -17.34 -3.81 12.11
C ARG A 162 -18.03 -2.45 11.95
N ARG A 163 -18.43 -2.05 10.74
CA ARG A 163 -19.43 -0.99 10.56
C ARG A 163 -20.75 -1.62 10.14
N ARG A 164 -21.54 -2.02 11.13
CA ARG A 164 -23.00 -2.02 11.03
C ARG A 164 -23.51 -0.73 11.64
#